data_AF-A0A9X1IUH0-F1
#
_entry.id   AF-A0A9X1IUH0-F1
#
_cell.length_a   1.000
_cell.length_b   1.000
_cell.length_c   1.000
_cell.angle_alpha   90.00
_cell.angle_beta   90.00
_cell.angle_gamma   90.00
#
_symmetry.space_group_name_H-M   'P 1'
#
loop_
_entity.id
_entity.type
_entity.pdbx_description
1 polymer ?
#
loop_
_entity_poly.entity_id
_entity_poly.type
_entity_poly.pdbx_seq_one_letter_code
_entity_poly.pdbx_strand_id
1 'polypeptide(L)'
;MQLGKCAVTGEFLKSDKLHCHHKLPRHMGGTDEFSNLVIVHEDVHRLIHATSETTIERYRNILQLDGKQLKETTRDCEQSYLS
;
A
#
# COMPACT_ATOMS: atom_id res chain seq x y z
N MET A 1 -4.77 15.08 -5.02
CA MET A 1 -3.58 14.63 -5.78
C MET A 1 -2.50 14.24 -4.81
N GLN A 2 -1.77 13.14 -5.06
CA GLN A 2 -0.70 12.67 -4.18
C GLN A 2 0.63 13.40 -4.38
N LEU A 3 0.77 14.23 -5.43
CA LEU A 3 1.96 15.04 -5.69
C LEU A 3 3.27 14.22 -5.66
N GLY A 4 3.23 12.99 -6.18
CA GLY A 4 4.35 12.06 -6.18
C GLY A 4 4.69 11.43 -4.83
N LYS A 5 3.86 11.65 -3.79
CA LYS A 5 4.08 11.13 -2.45
C LYS A 5 3.38 9.80 -2.22
N CYS A 6 4.03 8.92 -1.47
CA CYS A 6 3.41 7.72 -0.92
C CYS A 6 2.20 8.10 -0.06
N ALA A 7 1.04 7.46 -0.30
CA ALA A 7 -0.15 7.70 0.52
C ALA A 7 0.02 7.32 2.00
N VAL A 8 0.89 6.34 2.28
CA VAL A 8 1.12 5.83 3.64
C VAL A 8 2.25 6.63 4.32
N THR A 9 3.45 6.64 3.74
CA THR A 9 4.61 7.29 4.39
C THR A 9 4.63 8.80 4.24
N GLY A 10 3.94 9.35 3.22
CA GLY A 10 4.02 10.78 2.87
C GLY A 10 5.32 11.19 2.19
N GLU A 11 6.25 10.24 1.99
CA GLU A 11 7.53 10.47 1.32
C GLU A 11 7.36 10.70 -0.18
N PHE A 12 8.14 11.61 -0.76
CA PHE A 12 8.20 11.78 -2.21
C PHE A 12 8.93 10.61 -2.87
N LEU A 13 8.29 9.93 -3.81
CA LEU A 13 8.83 8.73 -4.44
C LEU A 13 9.51 9.06 -5.76
N LYS A 14 10.66 8.42 -5.98
CA LYS A 14 11.27 8.30 -7.30
C LYS A 14 10.56 7.20 -8.11
N SER A 15 10.67 7.27 -9.43
CA SER A 15 9.97 6.36 -10.35
C SER A 15 10.30 4.88 -10.13
N ASP A 16 11.48 4.56 -9.62
CA ASP A 16 11.94 3.19 -9.33
C ASP A 16 11.35 2.60 -8.04
N LYS A 17 10.85 3.45 -7.13
CA LYS A 17 10.21 3.04 -5.87
C LYS A 17 8.70 3.23 -5.86
N LEU A 18 8.18 3.86 -6.91
CA LEU A 18 6.78 4.21 -7.07
C LEU A 18 5.99 3.02 -7.59
N HIS A 19 5.09 2.49 -6.75
CA HIS A 19 4.11 1.48 -7.15
C HIS A 19 2.70 2.06 -7.10
N CYS A 20 1.81 1.57 -7.96
CA CYS A 20 0.37 1.83 -7.88
C CYS A 20 -0.31 0.63 -7.20
N HIS A 21 -1.24 0.92 -6.29
CA HIS A 21 -2.09 -0.05 -5.64
C HIS A 21 -3.56 0.27 -5.94
N HIS A 22 -4.38 -0.76 -6.15
CA HIS A 22 -5.82 -0.62 -6.36
C HIS A 22 -6.52 -0.49 -5.00
N LYS A 23 -7.28 0.58 -4.78
CA LYS A 23 -8.09 0.77 -3.56
C LYS A 23 -9.21 -0.26 -3.48
N LEU A 24 -9.90 -0.48 -4.59
CA LEU A 24 -10.81 -1.61 -4.81
C LEU A 24 -10.08 -2.62 -5.69
N PRO A 25 -9.84 -3.86 -5.23
CA PRO A 25 -9.23 -4.91 -6.03
C PRO A 25 -10.08 -5.28 -7.24
N ARG A 26 -9.43 -5.77 -8.29
CA ARG A 26 -10.09 -6.18 -9.55
C ARG A 26 -11.15 -7.26 -9.34
N HIS A 27 -10.93 -8.22 -8.45
CA HIS A 27 -11.89 -9.30 -8.19
C HIS A 27 -13.18 -8.79 -7.51
N MET A 28 -13.12 -7.60 -6.87
CA MET A 28 -14.29 -6.90 -6.32
C MET A 28 -14.85 -5.84 -7.27
N GLY A 29 -14.47 -5.85 -8.55
CA GLY A 29 -14.94 -4.88 -9.55
C GLY A 29 -14.10 -3.60 -9.64
N GLY A 30 -12.91 -3.57 -9.04
CA GLY A 30 -11.95 -2.49 -9.21
C GLY A 30 -11.43 -2.34 -10.64
N THR A 31 -11.27 -1.09 -11.08
CA THR A 31 -10.77 -0.73 -12.42
C THR A 31 -9.37 -0.10 -12.36
N ASP A 32 -8.76 0.11 -13.52
CA ASP A 32 -7.48 0.84 -13.65
C ASP A 32 -7.66 2.36 -13.73
N GLU A 33 -8.85 2.88 -13.40
CA GLU A 33 -9.08 4.32 -13.34
C GLU A 33 -8.21 4.97 -12.26
N PHE A 34 -7.67 6.15 -12.54
CA PHE A 34 -6.84 6.90 -11.58
C PHE A 34 -7.55 7.17 -10.24
N SER A 35 -8.88 7.24 -10.23
CA SER A 35 -9.71 7.36 -9.03
C SER A 35 -9.55 6.15 -8.09
N ASN A 36 -9.38 4.95 -8.66
CA ASN A 36 -9.22 3.68 -7.96
C ASN A 36 -7.75 3.34 -7.66
N LEU A 37 -6.79 4.10 -8.19
CA LEU A 37 -5.37 3.87 -7.94
C LEU A 37 -4.83 4.79 -6.85
N VAL A 38 -3.86 4.28 -6.10
CA VAL A 38 -3.09 5.05 -5.11
C VAL A 38 -1.59 4.76 -5.26
N ILE A 39 -0.79 5.81 -5.20
CA ILE A 39 0.67 5.72 -5.23
C ILE A 39 1.21 5.33 -3.84
N VAL A 40 2.02 4.28 -3.78
CA VAL A 40 2.67 3.78 -2.57
C VAL A 40 4.13 3.42 -2.85
N HIS A 41 4.95 3.34 -1.80
CA HIS A 41 6.32 2.84 -1.90
C HIS A 41 6.29 1.33 -2.17
N GLU A 42 7.27 0.78 -2.91
CA GLU A 42 7.30 -0.66 -3.23
C GLU A 42 7.19 -1.57 -1.99
N ASP A 43 7.87 -1.22 -0.90
CA ASP A 43 7.83 -2.01 0.35
C ASP A 43 6.51 -1.84 1.10
N VAL A 44 5.85 -0.69 0.97
CA VAL A 44 4.47 -0.51 1.47
C VAL A 44 3.52 -1.39 0.66
N HIS A 45 3.69 -1.43 -0.66
CA HIS A 45 2.89 -2.29 -1.52
C HIS A 45 3.07 -3.77 -1.15
N ARG A 46 4.31 -4.21 -0.88
CA ARG A 46 4.58 -5.56 -0.36
C ARG A 46 3.94 -5.81 1.00
N LEU A 47 3.98 -4.84 1.90
CA LEU A 47 3.37 -4.94 3.23
C LEU A 47 1.85 -5.05 3.16
N ILE A 48 1.17 -4.31 2.27
CA ILE A 48 -0.30 -4.38 2.09
C ILE A 48 -0.75 -5.79 1.71
N HIS A 49 0.02 -6.48 0.87
CA HIS A 49 -0.28 -7.83 0.40
C HIS A 49 0.36 -8.94 1.25
N ALA A 50 1.12 -8.60 2.30
CA ALA A 50 1.79 -9.59 3.12
C ALA A 50 0.79 -10.34 3.99
N THR A 51 0.76 -11.67 3.86
CA THR A 51 -0.08 -12.56 4.70
C THR A 51 0.70 -13.26 5.80
N SER A 52 2.03 -13.35 5.66
CA SER A 52 2.90 -13.95 6.68
C SER A 52 3.29 -12.92 7.73
N GLU A 53 3.09 -13.26 9.01
CA GLU A 53 3.50 -12.43 10.16
C GLU A 53 4.97 -12.03 10.07
N THR A 54 5.85 -12.96 9.67
CA THR A 54 7.29 -12.68 9.51
C THR A 54 7.57 -11.58 8.48
N THR A 55 6.81 -11.54 7.40
CA THR A 55 6.95 -10.54 6.33
C THR A 55 6.36 -9.21 6.77
N ILE A 56 5.23 -9.25 7.47
CA ILE A 56 4.59 -8.07 8.07
C ILE A 56 5.54 -7.40 9.05
N GLU A 57 6.11 -8.15 10.00
CA GLU A 57 7.05 -7.62 10.99
C GLU A 57 8.32 -7.06 10.33
N ARG A 58 8.88 -7.77 9.35
CA ARG A 58 10.04 -7.29 8.60
C ARG A 58 9.79 -5.93 7.98
N TYR A 59 8.69 -5.76 7.23
CA TYR A 59 8.41 -4.50 6.57
C TYR A 59 7.95 -3.40 7.53
N ARG A 60 7.28 -3.74 8.64
CA ARG A 60 7.01 -2.78 9.72
C ARG A 60 8.30 -2.20 10.30
N ASN A 61 9.31 -3.04 10.52
CA ASN A 61 10.61 -2.61 11.03
C ASN A 61 11.41 -1.79 10.02
N ILE A 62 11.38 -2.16 8.74
CA ILE A 62 12.06 -1.41 7.66
C ILE A 62 11.43 -0.03 7.47
N LEU A 63 10.10 0.03 7.44
CA LEU A 63 9.37 1.26 7.12
C LEU A 63 9.19 2.19 8.32
N GLN A 64 9.41 1.69 9.55
CA GLN A 64 9.27 2.45 10.81
C GLN A 64 7.96 3.25 10.89
N LEU A 65 6.86 2.63 10.43
CA LEU A 65 5.56 3.29 10.32
C LEU A 65 5.01 3.69 11.70
N ASP A 66 4.44 4.89 11.78
CA ASP A 66 3.73 5.33 12.98
C ASP A 66 2.36 4.64 13.12
N GLY A 67 1.74 4.76 14.30
CA GLY A 67 0.46 4.10 14.59
C GLY A 67 -0.71 4.56 13.71
N LYS A 68 -0.63 5.73 13.06
CA LYS A 68 -1.62 6.20 12.10
C LYS A 68 -1.38 5.56 10.74
N GLN A 69 -0.13 5.50 10.29
CA GLN A 69 0.27 4.89 9.02
C GLN A 69 -0.02 3.39 9.00
N LEU A 70 0.20 2.68 10.12
CA LEU A 70 -0.14 1.26 10.25
C LEU A 70 -1.63 0.96 10.06
N LYS A 71 -2.51 1.88 10.48
CA LYS A 71 -3.95 1.73 10.28
C LYS A 71 -4.32 1.83 8.81
N GLU A 72 -3.67 2.73 8.07
CA GLU A 72 -3.94 2.86 6.63
C GLU A 72 -3.49 1.64 5.85
N THR A 73 -2.33 1.04 6.18
CA THR A 73 -1.91 -0.22 5.57
C THR A 73 -2.88 -1.38 5.84
N THR A 74 -3.55 -1.36 7.01
CA THR A 74 -4.52 -2.40 7.40
C THR A 74 -5.86 -2.24 6.69
N ARG A 75 -6.30 -1.00 6.42
CA ARG A 75 -7.56 -0.72 5.70
C ARG A 75 -7.53 -1.20 4.25
N ASP A 76 -6.36 -1.14 3.62
CA ASP A 76 -6.17 -1.65 2.26
C ASP A 76 -6.00 -3.19 2.24
N CYS A 77 -5.60 -3.78 3.37
CA CYS A 77 -5.39 -5.22 3.53
C CYS A 77 -6.71 -6.02 3.52
N GLU A 78 -7.80 -5.47 4.08
CA GLU A 78 -9.11 -6.15 4.17
C GLU A 78 -9.72 -6.55 2.82
N GLN A 79 -9.22 -6.00 1.69
CA GLN A 79 -9.73 -6.32 0.36
C GLN A 79 -8.87 -7.32 -0.42
N SER A 80 -7.66 -7.68 0.04
CA SER A 80 -6.82 -8.67 -0.66
C SER A 80 -7.06 -10.12 -0.23
N TYR A 81 -7.91 -10.36 0.77
CA TYR A 81 -8.13 -11.69 1.37
C TYR A 81 -9.13 -12.61 0.63
N LEU A 82 -9.63 -12.21 -0.54
CA LEU A 82 -10.52 -13.06 -1.37
C LEU A 82 -9.92 -13.27 -2.77
N SER A 83 -8.81 -14.02 -2.83
CA SER A 83 -8.39 -14.74 -4.03
C SER A 83 -8.02 -16.18 -3.68
#